data_AF-A0A7W0T7C4-F1
#
_entry.id   AF-A0A7W0T7C4-F1
#
_cell.length_a   1.000
_cell.length_b   1.000
_cell.length_c   1.000
_cell.angle_alpha   90.00
_cell.angle_beta   90.00
_cell.angle_gamma   90.00
#
_symmetry.space_group_name_H-M   'P 1'
#
loop_
_entity.id
_entity.type
_entity.pdbx_description
1 polymer ?
#
loop_
_entity_poly.entity_id
_entity_poly.type
_entity_poly.pdbx_seq_one_letter_code
_entity_poly.pdbx_strand_id
1 'polypeptide(L)'
;MTATTPGLVCAHHHLYSALARGMPPPPRTPDDFTSILELVWWRLDRSLDLEMLRWSAMLGALEALESGCTAIVDHHESPNAIEGSLSVL
;
A
#
# COMPACT_ATOMS: atom_id res chain seq x y z
N MET A 1 19.86 -17.15 25.68
CA MET A 1 18.53 -17.62 25.22
C MET A 1 18.11 -16.70 24.10
N THR A 2 17.86 -17.20 22.89
CA THR A 2 17.22 -16.39 21.84
C THR A 2 15.72 -16.46 22.09
N ALA A 3 15.12 -15.35 22.54
CA ALA A 3 13.67 -15.26 22.65
C ALA A 3 13.07 -15.41 21.24
N THR A 4 12.18 -16.39 21.06
CA THR A 4 11.45 -16.62 19.80
C THR A 4 9.99 -16.34 20.05
N THR A 5 9.36 -15.54 19.20
CA THR A 5 7.93 -15.20 19.28
C THR A 5 7.22 -15.60 17.98
N PRO A 6 5.87 -15.74 17.99
CA PRO A 6 5.10 -15.77 16.76
C PRO A 6 5.32 -14.47 15.95
N GLY A 7 5.19 -14.56 14.63
CA GLY A 7 5.17 -13.38 13.78
C GLY A 7 3.86 -12.61 13.91
N LEU A 8 3.94 -11.29 13.71
CA LEU A 8 2.76 -10.42 13.75
C LEU A 8 1.89 -10.62 12.51
N VAL A 9 0.61 -10.29 12.65
CA VAL A 9 -0.38 -10.27 11.56
C VAL A 9 -0.90 -8.84 11.41
N CYS A 10 -0.66 -8.24 10.25
CA CYS A 10 -1.25 -6.97 9.85
C CYS A 10 -2.61 -7.25 9.20
N ALA A 11 -3.69 -7.07 9.95
CA ALA A 11 -5.05 -7.38 9.49
C ALA A 11 -5.62 -6.38 8.48
N HIS A 12 -4.91 -5.28 8.21
CA HIS A 12 -5.36 -4.24 7.29
C HIS A 12 -4.16 -3.43 6.79
N HIS A 13 -3.86 -3.51 5.50
CA HIS A 13 -2.82 -2.73 4.84
C HIS A 13 -3.29 -2.28 3.46
N HIS A 14 -2.65 -1.25 2.91
CA HIS A 14 -2.81 -0.81 1.53
C HIS A 14 -1.44 -0.80 0.85
N LEU A 15 -0.96 -1.96 0.40
CA LEU A 15 0.40 -2.15 -0.12
C LEU A 15 0.69 -1.26 -1.32
N TYR A 16 -0.31 -1.03 -2.19
CA TYR A 16 -0.17 -0.18 -3.38
C TYR A 16 0.38 1.23 -3.06
N SER A 17 0.16 1.72 -1.84
CA SER A 17 0.57 3.05 -1.38
C SER A 17 2.00 3.12 -0.82
N ALA A 18 2.75 2.01 -0.74
CA ALA A 18 4.05 1.97 -0.09
C ALA A 18 5.08 2.97 -0.68
N LEU A 19 4.98 3.22 -1.98
CA LEU A 19 5.79 4.19 -2.73
C LEU A 19 5.26 5.64 -2.69
N ALA A 20 4.10 5.89 -2.07
CA ALA A 20 3.51 7.22 -1.98
C ALA A 20 4.22 8.13 -0.96
N ARG A 21 5.10 7.57 -0.12
CA ARG A 21 5.87 8.34 0.87
C ARG A 21 6.73 9.38 0.17
N GLY A 22 6.54 10.65 0.54
CA GLY A 22 7.25 11.77 -0.07
C GLY A 22 6.60 12.34 -1.33
N MET A 23 5.40 11.86 -1.72
CA MET A 23 4.61 12.51 -2.77
C MET A 23 4.34 14.00 -2.43
N PRO A 24 4.25 14.88 -3.45
CA PRO A 24 3.87 16.27 -3.25
C PRO A 24 2.51 16.40 -2.55
N PRO A 25 2.30 17.46 -1.76
CA PRO A 25 1.02 17.69 -1.12
C PRO A 25 -0.08 17.93 -2.17
N PRO A 26 -1.35 17.62 -1.85
CA PRO A 26 -2.48 17.94 -2.71
C PRO A 26 -2.60 19.46 -2.93
N PRO A 27 -3.32 19.92 -3.99
CA PRO A 27 -3.47 21.34 -4.32
C PRO A 27 -4.07 22.21 -3.20
N ARG A 28 -4.79 21.59 -2.27
CA ARG A 28 -5.33 22.20 -1.06
C ARG A 28 -5.30 21.19 0.08
N THR A 29 -5.24 21.69 1.32
CA THR A 29 -5.37 20.84 2.51
C THR A 29 -6.76 20.20 2.55
N PRO A 30 -6.86 18.85 2.62
CA PRO A 30 -8.13 18.17 2.86
C PRO A 30 -8.68 18.51 4.25
N ASP A 31 -9.98 18.73 4.33
CA ASP A 31 -10.71 19.10 5.54
C ASP A 31 -11.57 17.97 6.12
N ASP A 32 -11.74 16.89 5.35
CA ASP A 32 -12.47 15.69 5.73
C ASP A 32 -11.93 14.43 5.04
N PHE A 33 -12.55 13.28 5.33
CA PHE A 33 -12.13 12.02 4.74
C PHE A 33 -12.41 11.94 3.23
N THR A 34 -13.54 12.45 2.76
CA THR A 34 -13.88 12.41 1.33
C THR A 34 -12.90 13.25 0.51
N SER A 35 -12.52 14.42 1.00
CA SER A 35 -11.58 15.31 0.33
C SER A 35 -10.18 14.72 0.25
N ILE A 36 -9.71 13.94 1.24
CA ILE A 36 -8.41 13.23 1.10
C ILE A 36 -8.49 12.12 0.05
N LEU A 37 -9.62 11.40 -0.05
CA LEU A 37 -9.84 10.41 -1.11
C LEU A 37 -9.81 11.08 -2.49
N GLU A 38 -10.56 12.15 -2.68
CA GLU A 38 -10.65 12.88 -3.95
C GLU A 38 -9.33 13.51 -4.38
N LEU A 39 -8.61 14.14 -3.44
CA LEU A 39 -7.42 14.94 -3.72
C LEU A 39 -6.14 14.11 -3.80
N VAL A 40 -6.09 12.95 -3.13
CA VAL A 40 -4.88 12.13 -3.02
C VAL A 40 -5.16 10.72 -3.55
N TRP A 41 -5.92 9.92 -2.82
CA TRP A 41 -5.99 8.46 -3.02
C TRP A 41 -6.57 8.09 -4.38
N TRP A 42 -7.76 8.56 -4.75
CA TRP A 42 -8.35 8.23 -6.06
C TRP A 42 -7.52 8.69 -7.25
N ARG A 43 -6.67 9.70 -7.08
CA ARG A 43 -5.74 10.14 -8.14
C ARG A 43 -4.57 9.16 -8.25
N LEU A 44 -4.02 8.74 -7.12
CA LEU A 44 -3.00 7.70 -7.04
C LEU A 44 -3.53 6.37 -7.59
N ASP A 45 -4.66 5.86 -7.10
CA ASP A 45 -5.24 4.57 -7.46
C ASP A 45 -5.46 4.43 -8.97
N ARG A 46 -5.95 5.50 -9.61
CA ARG A 46 -6.15 5.56 -11.06
C ARG A 46 -4.85 5.68 -11.86
N SER A 47 -3.74 6.06 -11.22
CA SER A 47 -2.43 6.20 -11.87
C SER A 47 -1.57 4.94 -11.78
N LEU A 48 -1.97 3.96 -10.97
CA LEU A 48 -1.21 2.72 -10.76
C LEU A 48 -1.17 1.89 -12.05
N ASP A 49 0.01 1.33 -12.32
CA ASP A 49 0.24 0.27 -13.30
C ASP A 49 0.83 -0.98 -12.62
N LEU A 50 0.98 -2.07 -13.37
CA LEU A 50 1.45 -3.35 -12.83
C LEU A 50 2.88 -3.28 -12.25
N GLU A 51 3.74 -2.41 -12.79
CA GLU A 51 5.10 -2.27 -12.29
C GLU A 51 5.12 -1.53 -10.94
N MET A 52 4.34 -0.45 -10.82
CA MET A 52 4.14 0.26 -9.56
C MET A 52 3.55 -0.67 -8.50
N LEU A 53 2.54 -1.48 -8.85
CA LEU A 53 1.96 -2.45 -7.92
C LEU A 53 2.99 -3.44 -7.39
N ARG A 54 3.79 -4.03 -8.30
CA ARG A 54 4.84 -4.97 -7.95
C ARG A 54 5.82 -4.37 -6.95
N TRP A 55 6.35 -3.19 -7.25
CA TRP A 55 7.36 -2.57 -6.40
C TRP A 55 6.79 -2.07 -5.07
N SER A 56 5.56 -1.56 -5.06
CA SER A 56 4.84 -1.20 -3.85
C SER A 56 4.62 -2.41 -2.93
N ALA A 57 4.17 -3.56 -3.48
CA ALA A 57 4.01 -4.79 -2.72
C ALA A 57 5.34 -5.34 -2.19
N MET A 58 6.39 -5.36 -3.02
CA MET A 58 7.72 -5.81 -2.60
C MET A 58 8.30 -4.97 -1.47
N LEU A 59 8.18 -3.64 -1.55
CA LEU A 59 8.68 -2.74 -0.50
C LEU A 59 7.88 -2.92 0.79
N GLY A 60 6.55 -2.91 0.72
CA GLY A 60 5.71 -3.07 1.91
C GLY A 60 5.89 -4.43 2.58
N ALA A 61 6.06 -5.51 1.80
CA ALA A 61 6.34 -6.85 2.34
C ALA A 61 7.70 -6.92 3.03
N LEU A 62 8.74 -6.30 2.46
CA LEU A 62 10.07 -6.25 3.08
C LEU A 62 10.03 -5.49 4.41
N GLU A 63 9.44 -4.30 4.44
CA GLU A 63 9.35 -3.49 5.66
C GLU A 63 8.52 -4.19 6.75
N ALA A 64 7.46 -4.89 6.36
CA ALA A 64 6.68 -5.72 7.28
C ALA A 64 7.52 -6.84 7.89
N LEU A 65 8.28 -7.58 7.07
CA LEU A 65 9.15 -8.66 7.53
C LEU A 65 10.25 -8.15 8.46
N GLU A 66 10.92 -7.04 8.12
CA GLU A 66 11.93 -6.41 8.97
C GLU A 66 11.35 -5.94 10.31
N SER A 67 10.04 -5.67 10.36
CA SER A 67 9.30 -5.30 11.57
C SER A 67 8.71 -6.51 12.31
N GLY A 68 8.99 -7.74 11.89
CA GLY A 68 8.48 -8.96 12.51
C GLY A 68 7.03 -9.32 12.14
N CYS A 69 6.44 -8.66 11.14
CA CYS A 69 5.15 -8.99 10.56
C CYS A 69 5.31 -10.04 9.47
N THR A 70 4.59 -11.15 9.62
CA THR A 70 4.73 -12.34 8.77
C THR A 70 3.49 -12.63 7.93
N ALA A 71 2.39 -11.92 8.15
CA ALA A 71 1.17 -12.04 7.37
C ALA A 71 0.49 -10.67 7.24
N ILE A 72 -0.01 -10.37 6.04
CA ILE A 72 -0.67 -9.11 5.72
C ILE A 72 -1.99 -9.43 5.02
N VAL A 73 -3.05 -8.72 5.40
CA VAL A 73 -4.29 -8.63 4.63
C VAL A 73 -4.25 -7.33 3.86
N ASP A 74 -3.98 -7.42 2.55
CA ASP A 74 -3.91 -6.26 1.65
C ASP A 74 -5.30 -5.88 1.13
N HIS A 75 -5.72 -4.66 1.44
CA HIS A 75 -6.95 -4.06 0.95
C HIS A 75 -6.65 -3.29 -0.34
N HIS A 76 -6.38 -4.06 -1.39
CA HIS A 76 -5.88 -3.55 -2.66
C HIS A 76 -6.88 -2.68 -3.43
N GLU A 77 -6.40 -1.58 -4.03
CA GLU A 77 -7.17 -0.74 -4.96
C GLU A 77 -6.30 -0.26 -6.14
N SER A 78 -6.65 -0.73 -7.33
CA SER A 78 -5.99 -0.38 -8.60
C SER A 78 -6.99 -0.38 -9.76
N PRO A 79 -7.99 0.52 -9.75
CA PRO A 79 -9.14 0.47 -10.67
C PRO A 79 -8.75 0.49 -12.16
N ASN A 80 -7.59 1.04 -12.50
CA ASN A 80 -7.08 1.09 -13.89
C ASN A 80 -6.06 -0.02 -14.22
N ALA A 81 -5.73 -0.90 -13.26
CA ALA A 81 -4.77 -2.01 -13.43
C ALA A 81 -5.31 -3.33 -12.84
N ILE A 82 -6.61 -3.59 -12.98
CA ILE A 82 -7.28 -4.77 -12.41
C ILE A 82 -6.72 -6.07 -13.02
N GLU A 83 -6.68 -6.16 -14.35
CA GLU A 83 -6.20 -7.35 -15.04
C GLU A 83 -4.68 -7.53 -14.82
N GLY A 84 -4.29 -8.70 -14.32
CA GLY A 84 -2.88 -9.02 -14.02
C GLY A 84 -2.41 -8.56 -12.63
N SER A 85 -3.18 -7.77 -11.88
CA SER A 85 -2.81 -7.29 -10.54
C SER A 85 -2.41 -8.43 -9.59
N LEU A 86 -3.22 -9.48 -9.49
CA LEU A 86 -2.95 -10.64 -8.63
C LEU A 86 -1.72 -11.47 -9.05
N SER A 87 -1.19 -11.26 -10.26
CA SER A 87 0.04 -11.95 -10.70
C SER A 87 1.31 -11.19 -10.31
N VAL A 88 1.18 -9.92 -9.94
CA VAL A 88 2.31 -9.04 -9.58
C VAL A 88 2.36 -8.69 -8.09
N LEU A 89 1.25 -8.89 -7.37
CA LEU A 89 1.14 -8.84 -5.91
C LEU A 89 1.45 -10.22 -5.30
#